data_AF-A0AAD2G4X9-F1
#
_entry.id   AF-A0AAD2G4X9-F1
#
_cell.length_a   1.000
_cell.length_b   1.000
_cell.length_c   1.000
_cell.angle_alpha   90.00
_cell.angle_beta   90.00
_cell.angle_gamma   90.00
#
_symmetry.space_group_name_H-M   'P 1'
#
loop_
_entity.id
_entity.type
_entity.pdbx_description
1 polymer ?
#
loop_
_entity_poly.entity_id
_entity_poly.type
_entity_poly.pdbx_seq_one_letter_code
_entity_poly.pdbx_strand_id
1 'polypeptide(L)'
;MWHQRFSACLREEGFFPCKAEPDIWMRPLPDGSSYEYVGVYVDDLAMAMKDPKAFVVKLINVYKFKLKGTGPLTFHLGCDFGRDEHGVLYMSPKKYIERMVDTYERIYGEKPKTNVTSPLEKGDHPECDTTDLLDPEGVTQYQSLVGQLQWAISLGRLDIATAIMSMSSFRSAPRVGHLHRVKRICGYLVKMKHACIRFRTGMPD
;
A
#
# COMPACT_ATOMS: atom_id res chain seq x y z
N MET A 1 -18.49 11.42 -14.14
CA MET A 1 -19.37 10.72 -15.11
C MET A 1 -19.09 9.21 -15.18
N TRP A 2 -17.83 8.75 -15.23
CA TRP A 2 -17.49 7.31 -15.20
C TRP A 2 -17.92 6.61 -13.90
N HIS A 3 -17.52 7.15 -12.75
CA HIS A 3 -17.83 6.56 -11.43
C HIS A 3 -19.34 6.35 -11.19
N GLN A 4 -20.16 7.36 -11.53
CA GLN A 4 -21.63 7.26 -11.39
C GLN A 4 -22.21 6.16 -12.30
N ARG A 5 -21.74 6.08 -13.56
CA ARG A 5 -22.16 5.03 -14.50
C ARG A 5 -21.75 3.64 -14.02
N PHE A 6 -20.51 3.50 -13.52
CA PHE A 6 -20.02 2.24 -12.98
C PHE A 6 -20.80 1.82 -11.72
N SER A 7 -21.04 2.76 -10.81
CA SER A 7 -21.88 2.53 -9.62
C SER A 7 -23.30 2.08 -9.98
N ALA A 8 -23.91 2.65 -11.02
CA ALA A 8 -25.24 2.23 -11.48
C ALA A 8 -25.23 0.79 -12.02
N CYS A 9 -24.24 0.45 -12.84
CA CYS A 9 -24.01 -0.92 -13.34
C CYS A 9 -23.83 -1.93 -12.19
N LEU A 10 -23.00 -1.60 -11.20
CA LEU A 10 -22.80 -2.48 -10.04
C LEU A 10 -24.10 -2.72 -9.26
N ARG A 11 -24.92 -1.69 -9.05
CA ARG A 11 -26.24 -1.85 -8.41
C ARG A 11 -27.19 -2.72 -9.23
N GLU A 12 -27.20 -2.58 -10.56
CA GLU A 12 -28.00 -3.41 -11.47
C GLU A 12 -27.55 -4.89 -11.42
N GLU A 13 -26.26 -5.13 -11.24
CA GLU A 13 -25.70 -6.45 -10.98
C GLU A 13 -25.93 -6.94 -9.54
N GLY A 14 -26.61 -6.18 -8.68
CA GLY A 14 -26.91 -6.57 -7.31
C GLY A 14 -25.76 -6.39 -6.31
N PHE A 15 -24.71 -5.64 -6.68
CA PHE A 15 -23.71 -5.19 -5.72
C PHE A 15 -24.21 -3.99 -4.92
N PHE A 16 -23.74 -3.89 -3.69
CA PHE A 16 -23.94 -2.72 -2.82
C PHE A 16 -22.61 -2.28 -2.21
N PRO A 17 -22.43 -0.98 -1.91
CA PRO A 17 -21.20 -0.48 -1.32
C PRO A 17 -21.03 -0.98 0.11
N CYS A 18 -19.79 -1.27 0.49
CA CYS A 18 -19.40 -1.55 1.87
C CYS A 18 -19.60 -0.29 2.72
N LYS A 19 -20.08 -0.46 3.96
CA LYS A 19 -20.33 0.66 4.87
C LYS A 19 -19.05 1.33 5.37
N ALA A 20 -17.96 0.57 5.49
CA ALA A 20 -16.68 1.07 5.98
C ALA A 20 -15.84 1.73 4.87
N GLU A 21 -15.96 1.22 3.64
CA GLU A 21 -15.24 1.71 2.47
C GLU A 21 -16.17 1.70 1.25
N PRO A 22 -16.82 2.84 0.90
CA PRO A 22 -17.80 2.91 -0.18
C PRO A 22 -17.26 2.55 -1.57
N ASP A 23 -15.95 2.60 -1.74
CA ASP A 23 -15.25 2.19 -2.97
C ASP A 23 -15.10 0.66 -3.11
N ILE A 24 -15.39 -0.10 -2.04
CA ILE A 24 -15.48 -1.55 -2.07
C ILE A 24 -16.95 -1.94 -2.22
N TRP A 25 -17.27 -2.56 -3.35
CA TRP A 25 -18.60 -3.10 -3.65
C TRP A 25 -18.66 -4.58 -3.35
N MET A 26 -19.75 -5.04 -2.78
CA MET A 26 -19.94 -6.42 -2.33
C MET A 26 -21.29 -6.98 -2.77
N ARG A 27 -21.31 -8.29 -3.06
CA ARG A 27 -22.53 -9.05 -3.40
C ARG A 27 -22.43 -10.47 -2.83
N PRO A 28 -23.45 -11.00 -2.13
CA PRO A 28 -23.45 -12.40 -1.71
C PRO A 28 -23.64 -13.31 -2.92
N LEU A 29 -23.03 -14.50 -2.88
CA LEU A 29 -23.35 -15.53 -3.85
C LEU A 29 -24.79 -16.05 -3.67
N PRO A 30 -25.42 -16.59 -4.73
CA PRO A 30 -26.80 -17.11 -4.64
C PRO A 30 -26.99 -18.20 -3.59
N ASP A 31 -25.95 -18.98 -3.32
CA ASP A 31 -25.92 -20.05 -2.32
C ASP A 31 -25.60 -19.54 -0.89
N GLY A 32 -25.31 -18.25 -0.73
CA GLY A 32 -24.91 -17.64 0.54
C GLY A 32 -23.54 -18.09 1.07
N SER A 33 -22.76 -18.85 0.32
CA SER A 33 -21.50 -19.45 0.79
C SER A 33 -20.36 -18.45 0.95
N SER A 34 -20.33 -17.40 0.13
CA SER A 34 -19.31 -16.36 0.16
C SER A 34 -19.81 -15.07 -0.46
N TYR A 35 -18.95 -14.05 -0.47
CA TYR A 35 -19.18 -12.77 -1.15
C TYR A 35 -18.23 -12.61 -2.33
N GLU A 36 -18.69 -11.84 -3.31
CA GLU A 36 -17.88 -11.28 -4.39
C GLU A 36 -17.63 -9.81 -4.12
N TYR A 37 -16.43 -9.34 -4.46
CA TYR A 37 -15.99 -7.98 -4.20
C TYR A 37 -15.44 -7.32 -5.46
N VAL A 38 -15.73 -6.03 -5.60
CA VAL A 38 -15.14 -5.14 -6.61
C VAL A 38 -14.64 -3.89 -5.89
N GLY A 39 -13.32 -3.75 -5.77
CA GLY A 39 -12.67 -2.52 -5.34
C GLY A 39 -12.50 -1.58 -6.53
N VAL A 40 -12.93 -0.33 -6.35
CA VAL A 40 -12.87 0.72 -7.37
C VAL A 40 -11.97 1.83 -6.86
N TYR A 41 -10.89 2.15 -7.57
CA TYR A 41 -10.06 3.30 -7.23
C TYR A 41 -9.81 4.14 -8.47
N VAL A 42 -10.55 5.25 -8.60
CA VAL A 42 -10.54 6.11 -9.79
C VAL A 42 -10.81 5.29 -11.07
N ASP A 43 -9.78 4.88 -11.80
CA ASP A 43 -9.86 4.09 -13.03
C ASP A 43 -9.39 2.63 -12.85
N ASP A 44 -8.83 2.28 -11.69
CA ASP A 44 -8.33 0.95 -11.37
C ASP A 44 -9.43 0.10 -10.72
N LEU A 45 -9.58 -1.14 -11.20
CA LEU A 45 -10.51 -2.12 -10.66
C LEU A 45 -9.75 -3.33 -10.11
N ALA A 46 -10.08 -3.74 -8.90
CA ALA A 46 -9.65 -5.01 -8.31
C ALA A 46 -10.88 -5.87 -8.04
N MET A 47 -10.85 -7.14 -8.45
CA MET A 47 -11.99 -8.03 -8.36
C MET A 47 -11.62 -9.30 -7.61
N ALA A 48 -12.41 -9.64 -6.59
CA ALA A 48 -12.31 -10.91 -5.87
C ALA A 48 -13.65 -11.65 -6.00
N MET A 49 -13.73 -12.62 -6.92
CA MET A 49 -14.96 -13.33 -7.27
C MET A 49 -14.67 -14.72 -7.84
N LYS A 50 -15.69 -15.58 -7.96
CA LYS A 50 -15.53 -16.95 -8.47
C LYS A 50 -15.16 -16.98 -9.95
N ASP A 51 -15.78 -16.12 -10.77
CA ASP A 51 -15.49 -15.99 -12.20
C ASP A 51 -15.32 -14.51 -12.63
N PRO A 52 -14.15 -13.90 -12.36
CA PRO A 52 -13.87 -12.52 -12.76
C PRO A 52 -13.86 -12.33 -14.27
N LYS A 53 -13.55 -13.38 -15.03
CA LYS A 53 -13.47 -13.30 -16.48
C LYS A 53 -14.87 -13.10 -17.08
N ALA A 54 -15.87 -13.87 -16.63
CA ALA A 54 -17.25 -13.69 -17.07
C ALA A 54 -17.78 -12.29 -16.74
N PHE A 55 -17.47 -11.77 -15.54
CA PHE A 55 -17.89 -10.43 -15.15
C PHE A 55 -17.24 -9.34 -16.01
N VAL A 56 -15.94 -9.43 -16.27
CA VAL A 56 -15.22 -8.52 -17.19
C VAL A 56 -15.82 -8.55 -18.60
N VAL A 57 -16.14 -9.74 -19.13
CA VAL A 57 -16.80 -9.89 -20.43
C VAL A 57 -18.15 -9.19 -20.44
N LYS A 58 -18.93 -9.30 -19.35
CA LYS A 58 -20.22 -8.61 -19.20
C LYS A 58 -20.04 -7.08 -19.18
N LEU A 59 -19.07 -6.57 -18.42
CA LEU A 59 -18.75 -5.14 -18.37
C LEU A 59 -18.40 -4.57 -19.76
N ILE A 60 -17.65 -5.32 -20.57
CA ILE A 60 -17.26 -4.90 -21.92
C ILE A 60 -18.43 -5.02 -22.90
N ASN A 61 -19.11 -6.17 -22.93
CA ASN A 61 -20.07 -6.47 -24.01
C ASN A 61 -21.46 -5.92 -23.74
N VAL A 62 -21.94 -5.97 -22.50
CA VAL A 62 -23.29 -5.51 -22.11
C VAL A 62 -23.22 -4.03 -21.76
N TYR A 63 -22.36 -3.67 -20.82
CA TYR A 63 -22.29 -2.32 -20.27
C TYR A 63 -21.38 -1.36 -21.06
N LYS A 64 -20.67 -1.87 -22.08
CA LYS A 64 -19.80 -1.09 -22.98
C LYS A 64 -18.70 -0.31 -22.27
N PHE A 65 -18.12 -0.87 -21.21
CA PHE A 65 -16.93 -0.32 -20.58
C PHE A 65 -15.67 -0.63 -21.38
N LYS A 66 -14.76 0.34 -21.46
CA LYS A 66 -13.42 0.15 -22.05
C LYS A 66 -12.45 -0.21 -20.93
N LEU A 67 -12.21 -1.50 -20.72
CA LEU A 67 -11.27 -2.01 -19.74
C LEU A 67 -9.94 -2.38 -20.41
N LYS A 68 -8.83 -2.14 -19.73
CA LYS A 68 -7.48 -2.53 -20.14
C LYS A 68 -6.80 -3.27 -18.99
N GLY A 69 -5.78 -4.08 -19.30
CA GLY A 69 -5.04 -4.81 -18.26
C GLY A 69 -5.88 -5.91 -17.58
N THR A 70 -6.90 -6.44 -18.25
CA THR A 70 -7.74 -7.50 -17.68
C THR A 70 -6.95 -8.80 -17.58
N GLY A 71 -6.83 -9.35 -16.38
CA GLY A 71 -6.08 -10.57 -16.11
C GLY A 71 -5.94 -10.82 -14.62
N PRO A 72 -5.13 -11.83 -14.23
CA PRO A 72 -4.78 -12.03 -12.83
C PRO A 72 -4.16 -10.78 -12.21
N LEU A 73 -4.50 -10.51 -10.95
CA LEU A 73 -3.96 -9.38 -10.21
C LEU A 73 -2.45 -9.55 -9.99
N THR A 74 -1.64 -8.75 -10.68
CA THR A 74 -0.17 -8.72 -10.52
C THR A 74 0.33 -7.42 -9.89
N PHE A 75 -0.43 -6.34 -10.04
CA PHE A 75 -0.09 -5.03 -9.49
C PHE A 75 -1.36 -4.20 -9.32
N HIS A 76 -1.51 -3.52 -8.18
CA HIS A 76 -2.62 -2.61 -7.92
C HIS A 76 -2.21 -1.57 -6.87
N LEU A 77 -2.45 -0.29 -7.17
CA LEU A 77 -2.15 0.84 -6.28
C LEU A 77 -0.73 0.81 -5.68
N GLY A 78 0.29 0.52 -6.49
CA GLY A 78 1.66 0.51 -6.00
C GLY A 78 2.10 -0.79 -5.31
N CYS A 79 1.21 -1.75 -5.09
CA CYS A 79 1.50 -3.04 -4.50
C CYS A 79 1.63 -4.13 -5.57
N ASP A 80 2.62 -5.00 -5.45
CA ASP A 80 2.72 -6.22 -6.25
C ASP A 80 1.89 -7.34 -5.62
N PHE A 81 1.24 -8.13 -6.46
CA PHE A 81 0.49 -9.31 -6.05
C PHE A 81 1.02 -10.54 -6.77
N GLY A 82 0.95 -11.68 -6.10
CA GLY A 82 1.33 -12.95 -6.69
C GLY A 82 0.77 -14.12 -5.89
N ARG A 83 1.05 -15.33 -6.36
CA ARG A 83 0.78 -16.56 -5.62
C ARG A 83 2.07 -17.31 -5.42
N ASP A 84 2.29 -17.85 -4.22
CA ASP A 84 3.46 -18.68 -3.94
C ASP A 84 3.32 -20.07 -4.58
N GLU A 85 4.31 -20.94 -4.38
CA GLU A 85 4.36 -22.30 -4.93
C GLU A 85 3.18 -23.18 -4.48
N HIS A 86 2.50 -22.80 -3.40
CA HIS A 86 1.31 -23.48 -2.87
C HIS A 86 0.00 -22.83 -3.33
N GLY A 87 0.07 -21.81 -4.20
CA GLY A 87 -1.08 -21.07 -4.69
C GLY A 87 -1.62 -20.02 -3.72
N VAL A 88 -0.94 -19.75 -2.61
CA VAL A 88 -1.36 -18.77 -1.59
C VAL A 88 -1.12 -17.36 -2.10
N LEU A 89 -2.17 -16.53 -2.10
CA LEU A 89 -2.06 -15.12 -2.49
C LEU A 89 -1.12 -14.39 -1.53
N TYR A 90 -0.23 -13.57 -2.07
CA TYR A 90 0.59 -12.65 -1.31
C TYR A 90 0.58 -11.25 -1.92
N MET A 91 0.83 -10.25 -1.09
CA MET A 91 1.11 -8.88 -1.51
C MET A 91 2.52 -8.48 -1.10
N SER A 92 3.20 -7.72 -1.95
CA SER A 92 4.58 -7.28 -1.76
C SER A 92 4.76 -5.82 -2.19
N PRO A 93 5.30 -4.94 -1.34
CA PRO A 93 5.62 -3.57 -1.70
C PRO A 93 6.98 -3.42 -2.40
N LYS A 94 7.56 -4.51 -2.93
CA LYS A 94 8.95 -4.53 -3.42
C LYS A 94 9.22 -3.45 -4.48
N LYS A 95 8.40 -3.36 -5.54
CA LYS A 95 8.61 -2.33 -6.58
C LYS A 95 8.42 -0.92 -6.03
N TYR A 96 7.52 -0.72 -5.07
CA TYR A 96 7.37 0.56 -4.40
C TYR A 96 8.64 0.95 -3.63
N ILE A 97 9.20 0.02 -2.85
CA ILE A 97 10.45 0.23 -2.11
C ILE A 97 11.62 0.52 -3.06
N GLU A 98 11.69 -0.16 -4.20
CA GLU A 98 12.74 0.10 -5.21
C GLU A 98 12.62 1.51 -5.80
N ARG A 99 11.42 1.99 -6.15
CA ARG A 99 11.21 3.39 -6.55
C ARG A 99 11.55 4.39 -5.45
N MET A 100 11.22 4.07 -4.19
CA MET A 100 11.58 4.91 -3.04
C MET A 100 13.10 5.04 -2.91
N VAL A 101 13.87 3.97 -3.18
CA VAL A 101 15.35 4.02 -3.20
C VAL A 101 15.85 4.94 -4.30
N ASP A 102 15.30 4.85 -5.51
CA ASP A 102 15.69 5.72 -6.62
C ASP A 102 15.43 7.20 -6.29
N THR A 103 14.28 7.50 -5.67
CA THR A 103 13.96 8.85 -5.20
C THR A 103 14.91 9.31 -4.10
N TYR A 104 15.23 8.43 -3.14
CA TYR A 104 16.18 8.73 -2.07
C TYR A 104 17.56 9.06 -2.63
N GLU A 105 18.07 8.24 -3.56
CA GLU A 105 19.38 8.43 -4.18
C GLU A 105 19.47 9.74 -4.97
N ARG A 106 18.38 10.15 -5.64
CA ARG A 106 18.31 11.46 -6.31
C ARG A 106 18.37 12.64 -5.34
N ILE A 107 17.79 12.50 -4.14
CA ILE A 107 17.74 13.58 -3.15
C ILE A 107 19.06 13.69 -2.39
N TYR A 108 19.67 12.56 -2.03
CA TYR A 108 20.83 12.54 -1.12
C TYR A 108 22.16 12.19 -1.79
N GLY A 109 22.16 11.80 -3.07
CA GLY A 109 23.36 11.37 -3.78
C GLY A 109 23.91 10.01 -3.32
N GLU A 110 23.21 9.31 -2.43
CA GLU A 110 23.59 8.01 -1.89
C GLU A 110 22.35 7.15 -1.65
N LYS A 111 22.54 5.82 -1.58
CA LYS A 111 21.47 4.89 -1.19
C LYS A 111 21.29 4.85 0.33
N PRO A 112 20.08 4.50 0.83
CA PRO A 112 19.88 4.29 2.27
C PRO A 112 20.85 3.25 2.85
N LYS A 113 21.39 3.51 4.04
CA LYS A 113 22.30 2.59 4.72
C LYS A 113 21.56 1.33 5.19
N THR A 114 21.92 0.16 4.67
CA THR A 114 21.25 -1.13 4.95
C THR A 114 21.94 -1.94 6.07
N ASN A 115 22.85 -1.33 6.81
CA ASN A 115 23.57 -1.98 7.93
C ASN A 115 22.73 -2.11 9.22
N VAL A 116 21.45 -1.69 9.20
CA VAL A 116 20.55 -1.74 10.35
C VAL A 116 19.64 -2.97 10.31
N THR A 117 19.18 -3.47 11.46
CA THR A 117 18.27 -4.64 11.58
C THR A 117 16.97 -4.31 12.29
N SER A 118 16.82 -3.08 12.80
CA SER A 118 15.61 -2.59 13.47
C SER A 118 15.35 -1.15 13.02
N PRO A 119 14.07 -0.79 12.77
CA PRO A 119 13.70 0.57 12.40
C PRO A 119 13.96 1.57 13.54
N LEU A 120 13.91 1.10 14.80
CA LEU A 120 14.15 1.90 16.01
C LEU A 120 15.43 1.45 16.72
N GLU A 121 16.03 2.38 17.47
CA GLU A 121 17.10 2.07 18.42
C GLU A 121 16.51 1.76 19.79
N LYS A 122 17.21 0.92 20.56
CA LYS A 122 16.76 0.55 21.90
C LYS A 122 16.89 1.78 22.82
N GLY A 123 15.79 2.14 23.47
CA GLY A 123 15.76 3.35 24.33
C GLY A 123 15.78 4.65 23.54
N ASP A 124 15.31 4.65 22.28
CA ASP A 124 15.19 5.87 21.50
C ASP A 124 14.07 6.76 22.04
N HIS A 125 14.40 8.03 22.26
CA HIS A 125 13.51 9.08 22.76
C HIS A 125 13.55 10.28 21.80
N PRO A 126 12.80 10.25 20.68
CA PRO A 126 12.76 11.34 19.71
C PRO A 126 12.35 12.69 20.31
N GLU A 127 11.49 12.68 21.32
CA GLU A 127 11.04 13.86 22.05
C GLU A 127 12.17 14.58 22.82
N CYS A 128 13.25 13.86 23.13
CA CYS A 128 14.43 14.41 23.81
C CYS A 128 15.50 14.91 22.84
N ASP A 129 15.24 14.93 21.52
CA ASP A 129 16.21 15.36 20.53
C ASP A 129 16.47 16.88 20.63
N THR A 130 17.73 17.24 20.88
CA THR A 130 18.18 18.64 21.03
C THR A 130 18.99 19.14 19.84
N THR A 131 19.05 18.39 18.73
CA THR A 131 19.75 18.84 17.51
C THR A 131 19.04 20.02 16.86
N ASP A 132 19.71 20.75 15.98
CA ASP A 132 19.12 21.91 15.34
C ASP A 132 17.85 21.56 14.55
N LEU A 133 16.94 22.53 14.47
CA LEU A 133 15.80 22.43 13.56
C LEU A 133 16.29 22.31 12.12
N LEU A 134 15.58 21.54 11.31
CA LEU A 134 15.84 21.50 9.88
C LEU A 134 15.53 22.85 9.25
N ASP A 135 16.32 23.20 8.24
CA ASP A 135 16.03 24.29 7.33
C ASP A 135 14.83 23.94 6.41
N PRO A 136 14.29 24.89 5.62
CA PRO A 136 13.12 24.63 4.79
C PRO A 136 13.27 23.46 3.81
N GLU A 137 14.48 23.26 3.28
CA GLU A 137 14.79 22.13 2.41
C GLU A 137 14.75 20.81 3.18
N GLY A 138 15.42 20.73 4.33
CA GLY A 138 15.42 19.57 5.21
C GLY A 138 14.02 19.21 5.70
N VAL A 139 13.16 20.19 6.01
CA VAL A 139 11.74 19.97 6.35
C VAL A 139 11.01 19.30 5.19
N THR A 140 11.23 19.77 3.95
CA THR A 140 10.61 19.20 2.74
C THR A 140 11.07 17.76 2.53
N GLN A 141 12.38 17.51 2.64
CA GLN A 141 12.96 16.18 2.53
C GLN A 141 12.42 15.22 3.60
N TYR A 142 12.31 15.69 4.84
CA TYR A 142 11.75 14.95 5.97
C TYR A 142 10.30 14.54 5.71
N GLN A 143 9.44 15.49 5.34
CA GLN A 143 8.03 15.24 5.08
C GLN A 143 7.83 14.30 3.88
N SER A 144 8.65 14.44 2.84
CA SER A 144 8.65 13.54 1.68
C SER A 144 8.97 12.09 2.07
N LEU A 145 10.00 11.87 2.89
CA LEU A 145 10.35 10.53 3.36
C LEU A 145 9.26 9.94 4.27
N VAL A 146 8.72 10.74 5.21
CA VAL A 146 7.62 10.30 6.09
C VAL A 146 6.40 9.88 5.26
N GLY A 147 6.01 10.67 4.25
CA GLY A 147 4.89 10.33 3.37
C GLY A 147 5.11 9.04 2.57
N GLN A 148 6.33 8.84 2.06
CA GLN A 148 6.68 7.60 1.36
C GLN A 148 6.62 6.37 2.28
N LEU A 149 7.11 6.52 3.51
CA LEU A 149 7.10 5.42 4.49
C LEU A 149 5.69 5.13 5.02
N GLN A 150 4.84 6.16 5.16
CA GLN A 150 3.40 6.00 5.44
C GLN A 150 2.71 5.20 4.35
N TRP A 151 3.01 5.48 3.08
CA TRP A 151 2.47 4.67 1.98
C TRP A 151 2.97 3.22 2.03
N ALA A 152 4.25 3.00 2.35
CA ALA A 152 4.79 1.65 2.51
C ALA A 152 4.05 0.83 3.59
N ILE A 153 3.60 1.48 4.68
CA ILE A 153 2.77 0.85 5.71
C ILE A 153 1.43 0.40 5.12
N SER A 154 0.76 1.28 4.35
CA SER A 154 -0.49 0.94 3.66
C SER A 154 -0.34 -0.22 2.67
N LEU A 155 0.87 -0.42 2.11
CA LEU A 155 1.21 -1.56 1.25
C LEU A 155 1.66 -2.82 2.03
N GLY A 156 1.51 -2.84 3.35
CA GLY A 156 1.74 -4.04 4.18
C GLY A 156 3.02 -4.04 5.01
N ARG A 157 3.81 -2.95 5.05
CA ARG A 157 5.00 -2.84 5.92
C ARG A 157 4.64 -2.38 7.33
N LEU A 158 3.83 -3.19 8.00
CA LEU A 158 3.35 -2.94 9.36
C LEU A 158 4.50 -2.89 10.39
N ASP A 159 5.61 -3.55 10.09
CA ASP A 159 6.81 -3.62 10.93
C ASP A 159 7.53 -2.28 11.13
N ILE A 160 7.22 -1.26 10.32
CA ILE A 160 7.73 0.11 10.51
C ILE A 160 6.66 1.09 11.06
N ALA A 161 5.43 0.62 11.30
CA ALA A 161 4.30 1.50 11.62
C ALA A 161 4.56 2.36 12.87
N THR A 162 4.96 1.74 13.98
CA THR A 162 5.25 2.45 15.23
C THR A 162 6.35 3.49 15.04
N ALA A 163 7.44 3.15 14.34
CA ALA A 163 8.55 4.07 14.12
C ALA A 163 8.13 5.30 13.31
N ILE A 164 7.31 5.11 12.29
CA ILE A 164 6.80 6.21 11.45
C ILE A 164 5.74 7.04 12.14
N MET A 165 4.88 6.44 12.96
CA MET A 165 3.92 7.20 13.77
C MET A 165 4.66 8.13 14.73
N SER A 166 5.72 7.65 15.41
CA SER A 166 6.57 8.49 16.26
C SER A 166 7.27 9.59 15.49
N MET A 167 7.79 9.33 14.28
CA MET A 167 8.40 10.41 13.48
C MET A 167 7.36 11.41 12.99
N SER A 168 6.17 10.95 12.57
CA SER A 168 5.14 11.81 12.01
C SER A 168 4.65 12.89 12.98
N SER A 169 4.79 12.74 14.30
CA SER A 169 4.42 13.78 15.27
C SER A 169 5.31 15.02 15.20
N PHE A 170 6.53 14.91 14.66
CA PHE A 170 7.49 16.02 14.55
C PHE A 170 7.46 16.73 13.20
N ARG A 171 6.48 16.44 12.33
CA ARG A 171 6.42 16.95 10.94
C ARG A 171 6.40 18.47 10.79
N SER A 172 5.96 19.19 11.81
CA SER A 172 5.84 20.65 11.81
C SER A 172 7.14 21.35 12.14
N ALA A 173 7.99 20.74 12.97
CA ALA A 173 9.27 21.27 13.41
C ALA A 173 10.30 20.12 13.55
N PRO A 174 10.66 19.44 12.45
CA PRO A 174 11.62 18.34 12.51
C PRO A 174 13.03 18.86 12.78
N ARG A 175 13.82 18.04 13.48
CA ARG A 175 15.23 18.31 13.78
C ARG A 175 16.15 17.40 12.96
N VAL A 176 17.44 17.75 12.91
CA VAL A 176 18.48 16.95 12.23
C VAL A 176 18.44 15.48 12.68
N GLY A 177 18.36 15.24 13.98
CA GLY A 177 18.27 13.89 14.54
C GLY A 177 16.97 13.16 14.18
N HIS A 178 15.85 13.85 13.95
CA HIS A 178 14.64 13.22 13.41
C HIS A 178 14.85 12.74 11.98
N LEU A 179 15.52 13.54 11.14
CA LEU A 179 15.83 13.13 9.76
C LEU A 179 16.73 11.90 9.74
N HIS A 180 17.73 11.82 10.63
CA HIS A 180 18.58 10.64 10.75
C HIS A 180 17.79 9.37 11.10
N ARG A 181 16.80 9.47 12.00
CA ARG A 181 15.90 8.35 12.33
C ARG A 181 15.05 7.93 11.14
N VAL A 182 14.48 8.87 10.40
CA VAL A 182 13.70 8.55 9.19
C VAL A 182 14.59 7.86 8.13
N LYS A 183 15.82 8.35 7.92
CA LYS A 183 16.80 7.70 7.02
C LYS A 183 17.16 6.28 7.48
N ARG A 184 17.28 6.05 8.79
CA ARG A 184 17.45 4.70 9.37
C ARG A 184 16.28 3.79 9.02
N ILE A 185 15.04 4.27 9.15
CA ILE A 185 13.84 3.50 8.80
C ILE A 185 13.84 3.14 7.31
N CYS A 186 14.22 4.07 6.42
CA CYS A 186 14.43 3.76 5.00
C CYS A 186 15.45 2.63 4.82
N GLY A 187 16.60 2.70 5.49
CA GLY A 187 17.65 1.67 5.45
C GLY A 187 17.16 0.28 5.86
N TYR A 188 16.41 0.21 6.96
CA TYR A 188 15.76 -1.02 7.42
C TYR A 188 14.75 -1.55 6.40
N LEU A 189 13.89 -0.66 5.86
CA LEU A 189 12.86 -1.03 4.89
C LEU A 189 13.47 -1.68 3.64
N VAL A 190 14.55 -1.09 3.14
CA VAL A 190 15.29 -1.56 1.95
C VAL A 190 15.96 -2.89 2.20
N LYS A 191 16.59 -3.08 3.36
CA LYS A 191 17.17 -4.38 3.75
C LYS A 191 16.11 -5.48 3.76
N MET A 192 14.93 -5.17 4.30
CA MET A 192 13.82 -6.11 4.45
C MET A 192 12.82 -6.06 3.28
N LYS A 193 13.22 -5.57 2.09
CA LYS A 193 12.30 -5.33 0.97
C LYS A 193 11.58 -6.55 0.40
N HIS A 194 12.04 -7.76 0.75
CA HIS A 194 11.47 -9.03 0.32
C HIS A 194 10.34 -9.53 1.24
N ALA A 195 10.10 -8.86 2.37
CA ALA A 195 8.96 -9.17 3.23
C ALA A 195 7.63 -8.99 2.46
N CYS A 196 6.73 -9.94 2.64
CA CYS A 196 5.42 -9.98 2.01
C CYS A 196 4.35 -10.43 3.01
N ILE A 197 3.11 -10.00 2.79
CA ILE A 197 1.95 -10.51 3.53
C ILE A 197 1.34 -11.65 2.71
N ARG A 198 1.13 -12.81 3.34
CA ARG A 198 0.44 -13.95 2.72
C ARG A 198 -0.97 -14.07 3.27
N PHE A 199 -1.94 -14.29 2.39
CA PHE A 199 -3.36 -14.47 2.72
C PHE A 199 -3.69 -15.95 2.76
N ARG A 200 -3.59 -16.56 3.95
CA ARG A 200 -4.00 -17.94 4.18
C ARG A 200 -5.48 -17.99 4.54
N THR A 201 -6.21 -18.91 3.91
CA THR A 201 -7.65 -19.11 4.16
C THR A 201 -7.94 -20.27 5.11
N GLY A 202 -6.92 -21.07 5.45
CA GLY A 202 -7.03 -22.09 6.49
C GLY A 202 -7.03 -21.49 7.89
N MET A 203 -7.51 -22.26 8.88
CA MET A 203 -7.34 -21.87 10.28
C MET A 203 -5.85 -21.76 10.61
N PRO A 204 -5.43 -20.76 11.41
CA PRO A 204 -4.08 -20.75 11.96
C PRO A 204 -3.89 -21.97 12.85
N ASP A 205 -2.75 -22.66 12.67
CA ASP A 205 -2.29 -23.73 13.57
C ASP A 205 -2.01 -23.19 14.98
#